data_AF-A0A831LPM3-F1
#
_entry.id   AF-A0A831LPM3-F1
#
_cell.length_a   1.000
_cell.length_b   1.000
_cell.length_c   1.000
_cell.angle_alpha   90.00
_cell.angle_beta   90.00
_cell.angle_gamma   90.00
#
_symmetry.space_group_name_H-M   'P 1'
#
loop_
_entity.id
_entity.type
_entity.pdbx_description
1 polymer ?
#
loop_
_entity_poly.entity_id
_entity_poly.type
_entity_poly.pdbx_seq_one_letter_code
_entity_poly.pdbx_strand_id
1 'polypeptide(L)'
;IYTLVAVPLPFGEVAAGFVPAIHDHLLPETMALMGAVGSGLNLLLYSVWLHKKVGDRHGEAYFKAHMQSINLDLVLAFVLIGLAAFGFFALGSAAAAVPDAVSEDLLESLASVLEGVPFAMVVFLVTGYFTLFGGIAAGIQGRAEAITSILRSTALTGLSEKTVYRGIVLVFAALILIATRIDDPATVIRAVSSASSIMFGVMGFLLIYVDGRLPAYARGSNLWLVVMAAGSLLFLAVALLREETILEYGIPMMERIAVVTLVIYLVAQSKTMRDVIRWRATLTDRVWLVVIFGMLSVYGTLRGIDAGGYLVNFRDLGPLIAGLLGGPLVGACAGAIGGAYRYGLGGWTALPCSLAPIAAGIIAGYASRRWKGRPTYLRMVALSIVVEVVHIVVLVPLLTQAPPDVLIATVRTTLLPMIVTNSCGLMLFLYVIREQGLTEGDD
;
A
#
# COMPACT_ATOMS: atom_id res chain seq x y z
N ILE A 1 -9.86 -27.69 -41.72
CA ILE A 1 -9.58 -27.67 -40.26
C ILE A 1 -8.49 -26.64 -40.05
N TYR A 2 -8.89 -25.39 -39.86
CA TYR A 2 -7.98 -24.27 -39.62
C TYR A 2 -7.68 -24.27 -38.12
N THR A 3 -6.50 -24.73 -37.75
CA THR A 3 -6.09 -24.91 -36.35
C THR A 3 -4.85 -24.06 -36.07
N LEU A 4 -4.64 -23.70 -34.80
CA LEU A 4 -3.41 -23.08 -34.26
C LEU A 4 -2.10 -23.74 -34.75
N VAL A 5 -2.18 -24.97 -35.29
CA VAL A 5 -1.09 -25.72 -35.93
C VAL A 5 -0.61 -25.09 -37.25
N ALA A 6 -1.38 -24.19 -37.85
CA ALA A 6 -0.97 -23.45 -39.05
C ALA A 6 0.05 -22.32 -38.74
N VAL A 7 0.17 -21.92 -37.47
CA VAL A 7 1.22 -21.00 -37.02
C VAL A 7 2.48 -21.83 -36.80
N PRO A 8 3.60 -21.54 -37.49
CA PRO A 8 4.83 -22.30 -37.31
C PRO A 8 5.35 -22.10 -35.88
N LEU A 9 5.25 -23.14 -35.06
CA LEU A 9 5.82 -23.14 -33.72
C LEU A 9 7.31 -23.52 -33.80
N PRO A 10 8.23 -22.64 -33.40
CA PRO A 10 9.65 -22.98 -33.36
C PRO A 10 9.90 -23.92 -32.16
N PHE A 11 9.63 -25.21 -32.34
CA PHE A 11 9.73 -26.22 -31.27
C PHE A 11 11.11 -26.24 -30.59
N GLY A 12 12.18 -25.88 -31.30
CA GLY A 12 13.53 -25.74 -30.72
C GLY A 12 13.67 -24.57 -29.74
N GLU A 13 13.09 -23.41 -30.06
CA GLU A 13 13.10 -22.23 -29.19
C GLU A 13 12.15 -22.41 -28.00
N VAL A 14 10.99 -23.03 -28.25
CA VAL A 14 10.05 -23.42 -27.19
C VAL A 14 10.70 -24.42 -26.22
N ALA A 15 11.44 -25.41 -26.72
CA ALA A 15 12.17 -26.36 -25.89
C ALA A 15 13.27 -25.69 -25.06
N ALA A 16 13.97 -24.70 -25.62
CA ALA A 16 14.95 -23.90 -24.89
C ALA A 16 14.29 -23.06 -23.78
N GLY A 17 13.05 -22.61 -23.97
CA GLY A 17 12.27 -21.88 -22.96
C GLY A 17 11.87 -22.69 -21.72
N PHE A 18 11.97 -24.02 -21.74
CA PHE A 18 11.78 -24.86 -20.54
C PHE A 18 12.99 -24.83 -19.60
N VAL A 19 14.12 -24.28 -20.04
CA VAL A 19 15.27 -24.00 -19.16
C VAL A 19 15.00 -22.67 -18.46
N PRO A 20 14.91 -22.65 -17.12
CA PRO A 20 14.60 -21.42 -16.39
C PRO A 20 15.75 -20.40 -16.51
N ALA A 21 15.55 -19.37 -17.34
CA ALA A 21 16.46 -18.25 -17.51
C ALA A 21 15.73 -16.94 -17.16
N ILE A 22 15.87 -16.52 -15.91
CA ILE A 22 15.22 -15.31 -15.41
C ILE A 22 16.12 -14.11 -15.74
N HIS A 23 15.66 -13.25 -16.64
CA HIS A 23 16.34 -12.00 -16.97
C HIS A 23 15.78 -10.87 -16.09
N ASP A 24 16.65 -10.02 -15.54
CA ASP A 24 16.27 -9.00 -14.55
C ASP A 24 15.17 -8.03 -15.02
N HIS A 25 15.10 -7.75 -16.33
CA HIS A 25 14.12 -6.84 -16.92
C HIS A 25 12.75 -7.49 -17.16
N LEU A 26 12.63 -8.83 -17.13
CA LEU A 26 11.38 -9.58 -17.30
C LEU A 26 10.82 -10.12 -15.97
N LEU A 27 11.52 -9.84 -14.88
CA LEU A 27 11.16 -10.30 -13.54
C LEU A 27 9.76 -9.80 -13.12
N PRO A 28 9.37 -8.51 -13.33
CA PRO A 28 8.04 -8.03 -12.96
C PRO A 28 6.91 -8.75 -13.69
N GLU A 29 7.06 -8.98 -15.00
CA GLU A 29 6.10 -9.71 -15.82
C GLU A 29 6.03 -11.18 -15.42
N THR A 30 7.17 -11.79 -15.13
CA THR A 30 7.24 -13.18 -14.64
C THR A 30 6.53 -13.32 -13.29
N MET A 31 6.75 -12.38 -12.36
CA MET A 31 6.06 -12.37 -11.07
C MET A 31 4.57 -12.08 -11.19
N ALA A 32 4.18 -11.17 -12.08
CA ALA A 32 2.79 -10.89 -12.40
C ALA A 32 2.05 -12.16 -12.86
N LEU A 33 2.66 -12.90 -13.79
CA LEU A 33 2.12 -14.16 -14.29
C LEU A 33 1.99 -15.20 -13.17
N MET A 34 3.02 -15.36 -12.35
CA MET A 34 2.99 -16.32 -11.25
C MET A 34 1.99 -15.92 -10.15
N GLY A 35 1.89 -14.64 -9.79
CA GLY A 35 0.92 -14.11 -8.84
C GLY A 35 -0.52 -14.20 -9.34
N ALA A 36 -0.73 -14.05 -10.65
CA ALA A 36 -2.05 -14.23 -11.29
C ALA A 36 -2.53 -15.68 -11.20
N VAL A 37 -1.63 -16.65 -11.40
CA VAL A 37 -1.92 -18.09 -11.26
C VAL A 37 -2.16 -18.47 -9.79
N GLY A 38 -1.38 -17.87 -8.88
CA GLY A 38 -1.39 -18.18 -7.45
C GLY A 38 -2.42 -17.44 -6.59
N SER A 39 -3.23 -16.53 -7.16
CA SER A 39 -4.18 -15.66 -6.44
C SER A 39 -4.81 -16.33 -5.20
N GLY A 40 -4.44 -15.85 -4.00
CA GLY A 40 -4.94 -16.37 -2.72
C GLY A 40 -6.46 -16.30 -2.60
N LEU A 41 -7.10 -15.45 -3.40
CA LEU A 41 -8.54 -15.36 -3.46
C LEU A 41 -9.17 -16.49 -4.28
N ASN A 42 -8.51 -17.01 -5.33
CA ASN A 42 -9.01 -18.18 -6.07
C ASN A 42 -9.07 -19.43 -5.17
N LEU A 43 -8.11 -19.58 -4.26
CA LEU A 43 -8.11 -20.63 -3.25
C LEU A 43 -9.31 -20.49 -2.30
N LEU A 44 -9.63 -19.26 -1.87
CA LEU A 44 -10.82 -18.99 -1.07
C LEU A 44 -12.11 -19.29 -1.84
N LEU A 45 -12.20 -18.93 -3.12
CA LEU A 45 -13.37 -19.24 -3.96
C LEU A 45 -13.59 -20.73 -4.09
N TYR A 46 -12.53 -21.47 -4.40
CA TYR A 46 -12.59 -22.92 -4.50
C TYR A 46 -12.97 -23.55 -3.15
N SER A 47 -12.39 -23.07 -2.05
CA SER A 47 -12.73 -23.53 -0.70
C SER A 47 -14.20 -23.29 -0.34
N VAL A 48 -14.75 -22.10 -0.65
CA VAL A 48 -16.16 -21.76 -0.37
C VAL A 48 -17.10 -22.57 -1.25
N TRP A 49 -16.77 -22.73 -2.54
CA TRP A 49 -17.53 -23.55 -3.46
C TRP A 49 -17.55 -25.03 -3.03
N LEU A 50 -16.39 -25.56 -2.66
CA LEU A 50 -16.26 -26.93 -2.18
C LEU A 50 -17.05 -27.12 -0.87
N HIS A 51 -16.97 -26.18 0.06
CA HIS A 51 -17.75 -26.20 1.30
C HIS A 51 -19.26 -26.22 1.03
N LYS A 52 -19.77 -25.38 0.11
CA LYS A 52 -21.19 -25.38 -0.28
C LYS A 52 -21.63 -26.71 -0.89
N LYS A 53 -20.77 -27.37 -1.65
CA LYS A 53 -21.09 -28.63 -2.35
C LYS A 53 -20.98 -29.86 -1.45
N VAL A 54 -20.02 -29.84 -0.51
CA VAL A 54 -19.80 -30.91 0.47
C VAL A 54 -20.76 -30.82 1.66
N GLY A 55 -21.12 -29.59 2.08
CA GLY A 55 -21.93 -29.33 3.27
C GLY A 55 -21.21 -29.75 4.55
N ASP A 56 -21.97 -30.31 5.50
CA ASP A 56 -21.44 -30.80 6.78
C ASP A 56 -20.87 -32.22 6.71
N ARG A 57 -20.45 -32.71 5.54
CA ARG A 57 -19.87 -34.06 5.40
C ARG A 57 -18.36 -34.00 5.67
N HIS A 58 -17.91 -34.61 6.77
CA HIS A 58 -16.52 -34.56 7.24
C HIS A 58 -16.07 -35.91 7.82
N GLY A 59 -14.76 -36.16 7.84
CA GLY A 59 -14.15 -37.37 8.41
C GLY A 59 -13.19 -38.12 7.47
N GLU A 60 -12.38 -39.02 8.03
CA GLU A 60 -11.32 -39.73 7.30
C GLU A 60 -11.85 -40.59 6.14
N ALA A 61 -12.96 -41.29 6.35
CA ALA A 61 -13.57 -42.14 5.32
C ALA A 61 -14.08 -41.32 4.11
N TYR A 62 -14.69 -40.16 4.39
CA TYR A 62 -15.16 -39.25 3.34
C TYR A 62 -13.98 -38.64 2.57
N PHE A 63 -12.94 -38.21 3.30
CA PHE A 63 -11.71 -37.66 2.73
C PHE A 63 -11.04 -38.64 1.76
N LYS A 64 -10.81 -39.90 2.19
CA LYS A 64 -10.19 -40.93 1.34
C LYS A 64 -11.01 -41.24 0.08
N ALA A 65 -12.34 -41.25 0.19
CA ALA A 65 -13.21 -41.59 -0.93
C ALA A 65 -13.30 -40.49 -2.00
N HIS A 66 -13.16 -39.20 -1.64
CA HIS A 66 -13.47 -38.09 -2.56
C HIS A 66 -12.27 -37.21 -2.92
N MET A 67 -11.21 -37.16 -2.10
CA MET A 67 -10.07 -36.28 -2.36
C MET A 67 -9.32 -36.60 -3.64
N GLN A 68 -9.28 -37.87 -4.05
CA GLN A 68 -8.66 -38.26 -5.32
C GLN A 68 -9.39 -37.66 -6.52
N SER A 69 -10.72 -37.65 -6.50
CA SER A 69 -11.53 -37.02 -7.55
C SER A 69 -11.33 -35.50 -7.56
N ILE A 70 -11.32 -34.87 -6.39
CA ILE A 70 -11.10 -33.43 -6.23
C ILE A 70 -9.73 -33.03 -6.79
N ASN A 71 -8.69 -33.79 -6.47
CA ASN A 71 -7.34 -33.54 -6.98
C ASN A 71 -7.26 -33.73 -8.50
N LEU A 72 -7.94 -34.75 -9.04
CA LEU A 72 -7.98 -34.98 -10.48
C LEU A 72 -8.65 -33.82 -11.22
N ASP A 73 -9.78 -33.32 -10.71
CA ASP A 73 -10.49 -32.18 -11.28
C ASP A 73 -9.61 -30.93 -11.28
N LEU A 74 -8.89 -30.67 -10.17
CA LEU A 74 -7.94 -29.56 -10.06
C LEU A 74 -6.77 -29.70 -11.05
N VAL A 75 -6.15 -30.87 -11.12
CA VAL A 75 -5.06 -31.13 -12.07
C VAL A 75 -5.51 -30.91 -13.50
N LEU A 76 -6.68 -31.44 -13.88
CA LEU A 76 -7.23 -31.25 -15.22
C LEU A 76 -7.48 -29.77 -15.53
N ALA A 77 -8.05 -29.02 -14.59
CA ALA A 77 -8.28 -27.59 -14.74
C ALA A 77 -6.95 -26.82 -14.93
N PHE A 78 -5.94 -27.08 -14.11
CA PHE A 78 -4.63 -26.43 -14.23
C PHE A 78 -3.90 -26.82 -15.53
N VAL A 79 -4.02 -28.06 -15.99
CA VAL A 79 -3.48 -28.49 -17.29
C VAL A 79 -4.14 -27.74 -18.44
N LEU A 80 -5.47 -27.58 -18.42
CA LEU A 80 -6.19 -26.81 -19.44
C LEU A 80 -5.77 -25.33 -19.45
N ILE A 81 -5.63 -24.72 -18.27
CA ILE A 81 -5.13 -23.35 -18.13
C ILE A 81 -3.70 -23.25 -18.66
N GLY A 82 -2.83 -24.21 -18.34
CA GLY A 82 -1.46 -24.27 -18.83
C GLY A 82 -1.38 -24.38 -20.35
N LEU A 83 -2.22 -25.21 -20.97
CA LEU A 83 -2.31 -25.34 -22.43
C LEU A 83 -2.81 -24.06 -23.09
N ALA A 84 -3.80 -23.39 -22.50
CA ALA A 84 -4.29 -22.11 -23.00
C ALA A 84 -3.21 -21.02 -22.90
N ALA A 85 -2.52 -20.91 -21.75
CA ALA A 85 -1.42 -19.98 -21.55
C ALA A 85 -0.28 -20.24 -22.55
N PHE A 86 0.10 -21.50 -22.74
CA PHE A 86 1.07 -21.90 -23.75
C PHE A 86 0.67 -21.45 -25.15
N GLY A 87 -0.62 -21.59 -25.52
CA GLY A 87 -1.15 -21.09 -26.79
C GLY A 87 -0.99 -19.57 -26.96
N PHE A 88 -1.20 -18.78 -25.90
CA PHE A 88 -0.98 -17.33 -25.94
C PHE A 88 0.50 -16.96 -26.04
N PHE A 89 1.39 -17.63 -25.30
CA PHE A 89 2.84 -17.41 -25.43
C PHE A 89 3.35 -17.77 -26.82
N ALA A 90 2.89 -18.88 -27.37
CA ALA A 90 3.19 -19.32 -28.72
C ALA A 90 2.76 -18.27 -29.76
N LEU A 91 1.55 -17.72 -29.62
CA LEU A 91 1.05 -16.66 -30.51
C LEU A 91 1.90 -15.38 -30.41
N GLY A 92 2.30 -14.99 -29.20
CA GLY A 92 3.21 -13.86 -28.99
C GLY A 92 4.60 -14.08 -29.59
N SER A 93 5.15 -15.29 -29.49
CA SER A 93 6.43 -15.64 -30.13
C SER A 93 6.35 -15.61 -31.66
N ALA A 94 5.22 -16.05 -32.24
CA ALA A 94 4.99 -15.99 -33.67
C ALA A 94 4.85 -14.53 -34.16
N ALA A 95 4.27 -13.64 -33.35
CA ALA A 95 4.24 -12.20 -33.62
C ALA A 95 5.65 -11.60 -33.73
N ALA A 96 6.54 -11.98 -32.82
CA ALA A 96 7.92 -11.48 -32.83
C ALA A 96 8.74 -11.98 -34.04
N ALA A 97 8.33 -13.08 -34.69
CA ALA A 97 9.01 -13.63 -35.85
C ALA A 97 8.61 -12.96 -37.18
N VAL A 98 7.53 -12.16 -37.19
CA VAL A 98 7.09 -11.41 -38.37
C VAL A 98 7.70 -10.00 -38.33
N PRO A 99 8.47 -9.57 -39.35
CA PRO A 99 9.01 -8.21 -39.41
C PRO A 99 7.89 -7.17 -39.38
N ASP A 100 8.06 -6.09 -38.61
CA ASP A 100 7.09 -4.98 -38.44
C ASP A 100 5.73 -5.37 -37.84
N ALA A 101 5.57 -6.61 -37.34
CA ALA A 101 4.34 -7.06 -36.69
C ALA A 101 4.24 -6.67 -35.21
N VAL A 102 5.34 -6.26 -34.56
CA VAL A 102 5.31 -5.84 -33.16
C VAL A 102 5.06 -4.33 -33.10
N SER A 103 3.80 -3.93 -32.92
CA SER A 103 3.41 -2.53 -32.67
C SER A 103 3.02 -2.31 -31.20
N GLU A 104 2.92 -1.05 -30.75
CA GLU A 104 2.38 -0.74 -29.42
C GLU A 104 0.92 -1.20 -29.26
N ASP A 105 0.20 -1.39 -30.38
CA ASP A 105 -1.16 -1.92 -30.39
C ASP A 105 -1.17 -3.45 -30.53
N LEU A 106 -1.57 -4.11 -29.45
CA LEU A 106 -1.74 -5.57 -29.39
C LEU A 106 -2.64 -6.10 -30.52
N LEU A 107 -3.67 -5.35 -30.91
CA LEU A 107 -4.63 -5.79 -31.93
C LEU A 107 -4.04 -5.78 -33.33
N GLU A 108 -3.20 -4.80 -33.65
CA GLU A 108 -2.47 -4.73 -34.91
C GLU A 108 -1.43 -5.86 -35.00
N SER A 109 -0.75 -6.12 -33.87
CA SER A 109 0.23 -7.22 -33.77
C SER A 109 -0.42 -8.59 -33.92
N LEU A 110 -1.64 -8.78 -33.42
CA LEU A 110 -2.41 -10.00 -33.62
C LEU A 110 -2.99 -10.10 -35.04
N ALA A 111 -3.30 -8.96 -35.67
CA ALA A 111 -3.86 -8.92 -37.02
C ALA A 111 -2.85 -9.41 -38.06
N SER A 112 -1.59 -8.99 -37.93
CA SER A 112 -0.49 -9.41 -38.81
C SER A 112 -0.15 -10.90 -38.65
N VAL A 113 -0.19 -11.45 -37.43
CA VAL A 113 0.05 -12.89 -37.18
C VAL A 113 -1.06 -13.77 -37.71
N LEU A 114 -2.30 -13.29 -37.65
CA LEU A 114 -3.47 -14.02 -38.13
C LEU A 114 -3.78 -13.74 -39.60
N GLU A 115 -2.94 -12.97 -40.28
CA GLU A 115 -3.08 -12.64 -41.69
C GLU A 115 -3.01 -13.93 -42.54
N GLY A 116 -4.03 -14.16 -43.35
CA GLY A 116 -4.16 -15.37 -44.17
C GLY A 116 -5.02 -16.49 -43.57
N VAL A 117 -5.46 -16.39 -42.30
CA VAL A 117 -6.46 -17.32 -41.73
C VAL A 117 -7.85 -16.67 -41.74
N PRO A 118 -8.79 -17.14 -42.58
CA PRO A 118 -10.11 -16.53 -42.69
C PRO A 118 -10.85 -16.60 -41.34
N PHE A 119 -11.47 -15.49 -40.95
CA PHE A 119 -12.22 -15.31 -39.69
C PHE A 119 -11.41 -15.45 -38.39
N ALA A 120 -10.08 -15.64 -38.43
CA ALA A 120 -9.28 -15.85 -37.21
C ALA A 120 -9.36 -14.68 -36.23
N MET A 121 -9.26 -13.44 -36.72
CA MET A 121 -9.39 -12.24 -35.87
C MET A 121 -10.78 -12.14 -35.26
N VAL A 122 -11.84 -12.40 -36.03
CA VAL A 122 -13.23 -12.36 -35.53
C VAL A 122 -13.44 -13.41 -34.45
N VAL A 123 -12.97 -14.64 -34.68
CA VAL A 123 -13.05 -15.73 -33.70
C VAL A 123 -12.25 -15.41 -32.44
N PHE A 124 -11.04 -14.84 -32.60
CA PHE A 124 -10.19 -14.43 -31.48
C PHE A 124 -10.87 -13.35 -30.63
N LEU A 125 -11.40 -12.29 -31.26
CA LEU A 125 -12.09 -11.20 -30.57
C LEU A 125 -13.35 -11.67 -29.85
N VAL A 126 -14.18 -12.47 -30.52
CA VAL A 126 -15.43 -12.99 -29.92
C VAL A 126 -15.12 -13.92 -28.76
N THR A 127 -14.20 -14.86 -28.94
CA THR A 127 -13.81 -15.82 -27.89
C THR A 127 -13.11 -15.12 -26.73
N GLY A 128 -12.21 -14.18 -27.03
CA GLY A 128 -11.53 -13.34 -26.05
C GLY A 128 -12.50 -12.50 -25.23
N TYR A 129 -13.47 -11.85 -25.89
CA TYR A 129 -14.51 -11.09 -25.21
C TYR A 129 -15.29 -11.93 -24.20
N PHE A 130 -15.83 -13.09 -24.62
CA PHE A 130 -16.59 -13.96 -23.72
C PHE A 130 -15.73 -14.55 -22.60
N THR A 131 -14.46 -14.86 -22.88
CA THR A 131 -13.52 -15.40 -21.88
C THR A 131 -13.17 -14.34 -20.83
N LEU A 132 -12.85 -13.11 -21.26
CA LEU A 132 -12.53 -12.00 -20.36
C LEU A 132 -13.76 -11.55 -19.58
N PHE A 133 -14.92 -11.42 -20.23
CA PHE A 133 -16.17 -11.08 -19.55
C PHE A 133 -16.55 -12.15 -18.53
N GLY A 134 -16.47 -13.44 -18.91
CA GLY A 134 -16.70 -14.56 -18.01
C GLY A 134 -15.73 -14.55 -16.82
N GLY A 135 -14.44 -14.27 -17.07
CA GLY A 135 -13.42 -14.15 -16.03
C GLY A 135 -13.70 -13.00 -15.04
N ILE A 136 -14.10 -11.83 -15.55
CA ILE A 136 -14.47 -10.68 -14.72
C ILE A 136 -15.74 -10.99 -13.91
N ALA A 137 -16.78 -11.52 -14.55
CA ALA A 137 -18.05 -11.83 -13.90
C ALA A 137 -17.90 -12.90 -12.81
N ALA A 138 -17.22 -14.02 -13.13
CA ALA A 138 -16.92 -15.08 -12.17
C ALA A 138 -16.02 -14.59 -11.04
N GLY A 139 -15.03 -13.74 -11.37
CA GLY A 139 -14.18 -13.08 -10.41
C GLY A 139 -14.99 -12.26 -9.40
N ILE A 140 -15.75 -11.27 -9.87
CA ILE A 140 -16.58 -10.39 -9.03
C ILE A 140 -17.55 -11.20 -8.16
N GLN A 141 -18.28 -12.14 -8.78
CA GLN A 141 -19.24 -12.98 -8.05
C GLN A 141 -18.54 -13.74 -6.93
N GLY A 142 -17.43 -14.41 -7.24
CA GLY A 142 -16.67 -15.15 -6.25
C GLY A 142 -16.20 -14.26 -5.10
N ARG A 143 -15.55 -13.12 -5.41
CA ARG A 143 -14.99 -12.24 -4.36
C ARG A 143 -16.10 -11.69 -3.46
N ALA A 144 -17.22 -11.31 -4.05
CA ALA A 144 -18.37 -10.80 -3.32
C ALA A 144 -18.97 -11.85 -2.38
N GLU A 145 -19.07 -13.11 -2.80
CA GLU A 145 -19.54 -14.22 -1.95
C GLU A 145 -18.58 -14.48 -0.78
N ALA A 146 -17.28 -14.56 -1.04
CA ALA A 146 -16.28 -14.81 0.00
C ALA A 146 -16.24 -13.68 1.06
N ILE A 147 -16.23 -12.42 0.62
CA ILE A 147 -16.21 -11.26 1.52
C ILE A 147 -17.51 -11.19 2.34
N THR A 148 -18.66 -11.47 1.72
CA THR A 148 -19.96 -11.51 2.43
C THR A 148 -19.97 -12.59 3.52
N SER A 149 -19.42 -13.77 3.24
CA SER A 149 -19.30 -14.86 4.21
C SER A 149 -18.40 -14.51 5.39
N ILE A 150 -17.24 -13.88 5.14
CA ILE A 150 -16.29 -13.47 6.20
C ILE A 150 -16.90 -12.36 7.06
N LEU A 151 -17.51 -11.34 6.44
CA LEU A 151 -18.17 -10.24 7.16
C LEU A 151 -19.30 -10.76 8.05
N ARG A 152 -20.05 -11.78 7.60
CA ARG A 152 -21.08 -12.43 8.42
C ARG A 152 -20.52 -13.12 9.66
N SER A 153 -19.33 -13.72 9.56
CA SER A 153 -18.69 -14.41 10.68
C SER A 153 -18.06 -13.46 11.72
N THR A 154 -17.80 -12.21 11.34
CA THR A 154 -17.01 -11.26 12.15
C THR A 154 -17.81 -10.03 12.59
N ALA A 155 -18.85 -9.63 11.83
CA ALA A 155 -19.58 -8.39 12.05
C ALA A 155 -21.02 -8.62 12.55
N LEU A 156 -21.35 -7.94 13.65
CA LEU A 156 -22.71 -7.67 14.14
C LEU A 156 -23.44 -6.69 13.20
N THR A 157 -23.73 -7.09 11.96
CA THR A 157 -24.49 -6.24 11.02
C THR A 157 -25.89 -6.79 10.82
N GLY A 158 -26.92 -6.03 11.23
CA GLY A 158 -28.34 -6.29 10.95
C GLY A 158 -28.76 -6.10 9.49
N LEU A 159 -27.82 -6.15 8.54
CA LEU A 159 -28.07 -5.98 7.10
C LEU A 159 -28.30 -7.35 6.44
N SER A 160 -29.20 -7.39 5.46
CA SER A 160 -29.47 -8.62 4.71
C SER A 160 -28.28 -9.02 3.84
N GLU A 161 -28.01 -10.33 3.73
CA GLU A 161 -26.92 -10.91 2.92
C GLU A 161 -26.95 -10.39 1.47
N LYS A 162 -28.16 -10.26 0.92
CA LYS A 162 -28.39 -9.75 -0.43
C LYS A 162 -27.97 -8.29 -0.59
N THR A 163 -28.13 -7.47 0.45
CA THR A 163 -27.72 -6.05 0.45
C THR A 163 -26.20 -5.94 0.50
N VAL A 164 -25.54 -6.70 1.36
CA VAL A 164 -24.08 -6.72 1.49
C VAL A 164 -23.43 -7.19 0.19
N TYR A 165 -23.92 -8.30 -0.39
CA TYR A 165 -23.46 -8.81 -1.67
C TYR A 165 -23.58 -7.76 -2.80
N ARG A 166 -24.75 -7.14 -2.94
CA ARG A 166 -24.98 -6.09 -3.96
C ARG A 166 -24.08 -4.88 -3.76
N GLY A 167 -23.84 -4.48 -2.51
CA GLY A 167 -22.92 -3.39 -2.18
C GLY A 167 -21.49 -3.71 -2.63
N ILE A 168 -21.00 -4.91 -2.34
CA ILE A 168 -19.65 -5.33 -2.74
C ILE A 168 -19.50 -5.38 -4.27
N VAL A 169 -20.50 -5.92 -4.98
CA VAL A 169 -20.50 -5.95 -6.45
C VAL A 169 -20.44 -4.53 -7.04
N LEU A 170 -21.19 -3.58 -6.48
CA LEU A 170 -21.14 -2.17 -6.91
C LEU A 170 -19.77 -1.54 -6.67
N VAL A 171 -19.11 -1.85 -5.55
CA VAL A 171 -17.75 -1.37 -5.26
C VAL A 171 -16.76 -1.91 -6.30
N PHE A 172 -16.82 -3.21 -6.63
CA PHE A 172 -15.96 -3.78 -7.66
C PHE A 172 -16.22 -3.16 -9.04
N ALA A 173 -17.48 -2.92 -9.40
CA ALA A 173 -17.82 -2.25 -10.65
C ALA A 173 -17.29 -0.81 -10.72
N ALA A 174 -17.40 -0.06 -9.62
CA ALA A 174 -16.85 1.30 -9.52
C ALA A 174 -15.32 1.31 -9.62
N LEU A 175 -14.64 0.35 -8.95
CA LEU A 175 -13.18 0.22 -9.04
C LEU A 175 -12.71 -0.06 -10.47
N ILE A 176 -13.40 -0.94 -11.20
CA ILE A 176 -13.08 -1.22 -12.60
C ILE A 176 -13.27 0.05 -13.44
N LEU A 177 -14.35 0.80 -13.23
CA LEU A 177 -14.62 2.04 -13.98
C LEU A 177 -13.62 3.15 -13.66
N ILE A 178 -13.10 3.20 -12.42
CA ILE A 178 -12.01 4.12 -12.05
C ILE A 178 -10.71 3.69 -12.71
N ALA A 179 -10.41 2.38 -12.70
CA ALA A 179 -9.20 1.84 -13.30
C ALA A 179 -9.13 2.09 -14.81
N THR A 180 -10.26 2.06 -15.54
CA THR A 180 -10.29 2.38 -16.98
C THR A 180 -10.10 3.86 -17.30
N ARG A 181 -10.03 4.73 -16.30
CA ARG A 181 -9.75 6.17 -16.46
C ARG A 181 -8.29 6.54 -16.16
N ILE A 182 -7.46 5.56 -15.83
CA ILE A 182 -6.02 5.76 -15.62
C ILE A 182 -5.34 5.73 -17.00
N ASP A 183 -4.58 6.78 -17.32
CA ASP A 183 -3.99 7.00 -18.65
C ASP A 183 -2.95 5.93 -19.07
N ASP A 184 -2.36 5.20 -18.11
CA ASP A 184 -1.43 4.08 -18.38
C ASP A 184 -1.95 2.73 -17.81
N PRO A 185 -2.46 1.82 -18.65
CA PRO A 185 -2.86 0.47 -18.27
C PRO A 185 -1.73 -0.35 -17.65
N ALA A 186 -0.48 -0.13 -18.05
CA ALA A 186 0.67 -0.86 -17.54
C ALA A 186 0.90 -0.56 -16.05
N THR A 187 0.57 0.66 -15.60
CA THR A 187 0.64 1.03 -14.17
C THR A 187 -0.36 0.25 -13.32
N VAL A 188 -1.59 0.05 -13.82
CA VAL A 188 -2.62 -0.75 -13.12
C VAL A 188 -2.21 -2.22 -13.06
N ILE A 189 -1.73 -2.77 -14.18
CA ILE A 189 -1.26 -4.17 -14.24
C ILE A 189 -0.11 -4.38 -13.26
N ARG A 190 0.89 -3.48 -13.23
CA ARG A 190 2.00 -3.54 -12.28
C ARG A 190 1.53 -3.50 -10.83
N ALA A 191 0.64 -2.56 -10.48
CA ALA A 191 0.10 -2.46 -9.12
C ALA A 191 -0.69 -3.70 -8.68
N VAL A 192 -1.56 -4.23 -9.54
CA VAL A 192 -2.34 -5.44 -9.27
C VAL A 192 -1.45 -6.67 -9.15
N SER A 193 -0.42 -6.76 -10.00
CA SER A 193 0.55 -7.85 -9.99
C SER A 193 1.40 -7.85 -8.72
N SER A 194 1.80 -6.67 -8.27
CA SER A 194 2.54 -6.50 -7.01
C SER A 194 1.70 -6.93 -5.81
N ALA A 195 0.47 -6.40 -5.71
CA ALA A 195 -0.46 -6.77 -4.66
C ALA A 195 -0.78 -8.28 -4.65
N SER A 196 -0.92 -8.88 -5.84
CA SER A 196 -1.16 -10.32 -5.99
C SER A 196 0.06 -11.15 -5.56
N SER A 197 1.28 -10.68 -5.83
CA SER A 197 2.53 -11.34 -5.45
C SER A 197 2.75 -11.32 -3.93
N ILE A 198 2.49 -10.18 -3.27
CA ILE A 198 2.51 -10.08 -1.80
C ILE A 198 1.46 -11.01 -1.20
N MET A 199 0.23 -10.97 -1.74
CA MET A 199 -0.85 -11.83 -1.26
C MET A 199 -0.54 -13.30 -1.44
N PHE A 200 0.13 -13.70 -2.52
CA PHE A 200 0.57 -15.07 -2.71
C PHE A 200 1.59 -15.51 -1.65
N GLY A 201 2.59 -14.66 -1.37
CA GLY A 201 3.57 -14.90 -0.31
C GLY A 201 2.92 -15.09 1.06
N VAL A 202 2.05 -14.14 1.46
CA VAL A 202 1.32 -14.20 2.74
C VAL A 202 0.39 -15.42 2.82
N MET A 203 -0.34 -15.69 1.74
CA MET A 203 -1.30 -16.79 1.68
C MET A 203 -0.61 -18.15 1.83
N GLY A 204 0.55 -18.35 1.22
CA GLY A 204 1.27 -19.60 1.36
C GLY A 204 1.78 -19.86 2.79
N PHE A 205 2.22 -18.82 3.53
CA PHE A 205 2.50 -18.96 4.96
C PHE A 205 1.25 -19.31 5.79
N LEU A 206 0.10 -18.72 5.45
CA LEU A 206 -1.17 -19.07 6.11
C LEU A 206 -1.56 -20.53 5.82
N LEU A 207 -1.36 -21.02 4.61
CA LEU A 207 -1.63 -22.42 4.25
C LEU A 207 -0.72 -23.38 5.03
N ILE A 208 0.57 -23.07 5.17
CA ILE A 208 1.50 -23.86 6.00
C ILE A 208 1.02 -23.90 7.46
N TYR A 209 0.57 -22.76 7.99
CA TYR A 209 0.01 -22.69 9.34
C TYR A 209 -1.27 -23.51 9.50
N VAL A 210 -2.19 -23.43 8.53
CA VAL A 210 -3.44 -24.20 8.53
C VAL A 210 -3.16 -25.70 8.43
N ASP A 211 -2.22 -26.11 7.57
CA ASP A 211 -1.82 -27.51 7.41
C ASP A 211 -1.32 -28.12 8.73
N GLY A 212 -0.55 -27.35 9.51
CA GLY A 212 -0.11 -27.75 10.84
C GLY A 212 -1.24 -28.02 11.85
N ARG A 213 -2.46 -27.53 11.58
CA ARG A 213 -3.65 -27.75 12.41
C ARG A 213 -4.58 -28.85 11.89
N LEU A 214 -4.27 -29.47 10.74
CA LEU A 214 -5.09 -30.52 10.16
C LEU A 214 -4.86 -31.90 10.83
N PRO A 215 -5.87 -32.79 10.82
CA PRO A 215 -5.71 -34.19 11.22
C PRO A 215 -4.61 -34.90 10.42
N ALA A 216 -3.97 -35.92 11.00
CA ALA A 216 -2.83 -36.61 10.38
C ALA A 216 -3.11 -37.17 8.96
N TYR A 217 -4.34 -37.61 8.69
CA TYR A 217 -4.74 -38.14 7.39
C TYR A 217 -4.95 -37.06 6.31
N ALA A 218 -5.06 -35.79 6.71
CA ALA A 218 -5.35 -34.66 5.82
C ALA A 218 -4.17 -33.68 5.68
N ARG A 219 -3.06 -33.93 6.38
CA ARG A 219 -1.85 -33.12 6.28
C ARG A 219 -1.13 -33.32 4.95
N GLY A 220 -0.53 -32.24 4.46
CA GLY A 220 0.33 -32.24 3.29
C GLY A 220 1.59 -33.09 3.49
N SER A 221 2.22 -33.45 2.37
CA SER A 221 3.50 -34.16 2.40
C SER A 221 4.64 -33.20 2.79
N ASN A 222 5.76 -33.77 3.27
CA ASN A 222 6.97 -32.97 3.54
C ASN A 222 7.47 -32.24 2.28
N LEU A 223 7.31 -32.85 1.11
CA LEU A 223 7.63 -32.21 -0.17
C LEU A 223 6.75 -30.97 -0.42
N TRP A 224 5.45 -31.08 -0.14
CA TRP A 224 4.53 -29.95 -0.25
C TRP A 224 4.92 -28.81 0.68
N LEU A 225 5.26 -29.11 1.94
CA LEU A 225 5.73 -28.10 2.91
C LEU A 225 6.99 -27.37 2.44
N VAL A 226 7.99 -28.11 1.96
CA VAL A 226 9.24 -27.53 1.46
C VAL A 226 8.99 -26.65 0.24
N VAL A 227 8.19 -27.12 -0.73
CA VAL A 227 7.85 -26.37 -1.94
C VAL A 227 7.08 -25.09 -1.59
N MET A 228 6.08 -25.19 -0.71
CA MET A 228 5.30 -24.02 -0.27
C MET A 228 6.14 -23.02 0.50
N ALA A 229 6.97 -23.47 1.45
CA ALA A 229 7.81 -22.58 2.25
C ALA A 229 8.85 -21.85 1.38
N ALA A 230 9.54 -22.58 0.49
CA ALA A 230 10.52 -21.99 -0.42
C ALA A 230 9.85 -21.02 -1.40
N GLY A 231 8.72 -21.40 -1.99
CA GLY A 231 7.97 -20.55 -2.92
C GLY A 231 7.45 -19.27 -2.27
N SER A 232 6.79 -19.37 -1.12
CA SER A 232 6.25 -18.21 -0.39
C SER A 232 7.34 -17.27 0.11
N LEU A 233 8.46 -17.81 0.59
CA LEU A 233 9.60 -17.01 1.02
C LEU A 233 10.24 -16.28 -0.15
N LEU A 234 10.44 -16.95 -1.28
CA LEU A 234 11.00 -16.35 -2.50
C LEU A 234 10.08 -15.23 -3.02
N PHE A 235 8.77 -15.48 -3.12
CA PHE A 235 7.81 -14.48 -3.59
C PHE A 235 7.76 -13.25 -2.68
N LEU A 236 7.72 -13.48 -1.37
CA LEU A 236 7.73 -12.38 -0.41
C LEU A 236 9.04 -11.60 -0.45
N ALA A 237 10.18 -12.29 -0.55
CA ALA A 237 11.49 -11.66 -0.63
C ALA A 237 11.62 -10.81 -1.90
N VAL A 238 11.24 -11.32 -3.07
CA VAL A 238 11.31 -10.55 -4.31
C VAL A 238 10.33 -9.37 -4.29
N ALA A 239 9.09 -9.57 -3.81
CA ALA A 239 8.13 -8.47 -3.67
C ALA A 239 8.65 -7.35 -2.75
N LEU A 240 9.24 -7.71 -1.60
CA LEU A 240 9.78 -6.72 -0.64
C LEU A 240 11.07 -6.04 -1.13
N LEU A 241 11.93 -6.76 -1.85
CA LEU A 241 13.22 -6.24 -2.32
C LEU A 241 13.14 -5.44 -3.62
N ARG A 242 12.05 -5.57 -4.38
CA ARG A 242 11.84 -4.89 -5.67
C ARG A 242 10.74 -3.85 -5.67
N GLU A 243 9.90 -3.76 -4.64
CA GLU A 243 8.95 -2.65 -4.53
C GLU A 243 9.72 -1.36 -4.19
N GLU A 244 10.12 -0.65 -5.24
CA GLU A 244 10.69 0.70 -5.16
C GLU A 244 9.81 1.57 -4.27
N THR A 245 8.49 1.49 -4.37
CA THR A 245 7.56 2.24 -3.51
C THR A 245 7.67 1.93 -2.01
N ILE A 246 7.83 0.66 -1.60
CA ILE A 246 8.01 0.30 -0.17
C ILE A 246 9.41 0.67 0.30
N LEU A 247 10.43 0.47 -0.52
CA LEU A 247 11.80 0.77 -0.15
C LEU A 247 12.08 2.29 -0.14
N GLU A 248 11.49 3.03 -1.08
CA GLU A 248 11.65 4.47 -1.28
C GLU A 248 10.73 5.30 -0.36
N TYR A 249 9.49 4.83 -0.09
CA TYR A 249 8.55 5.55 0.77
C TYR A 249 8.24 4.81 2.08
N GLY A 250 8.05 3.50 2.06
CA GLY A 250 7.65 2.70 3.23
C GLY A 250 8.70 2.65 4.33
N ILE A 251 9.93 2.19 4.03
CA ILE A 251 11.03 2.11 5.00
C ILE A 251 11.34 3.49 5.61
N PRO A 252 11.49 4.57 4.82
CA PRO A 252 11.70 5.90 5.39
C PRO A 252 10.53 6.38 6.25
N MET A 253 9.28 6.06 5.92
CA MET A 253 8.13 6.40 6.76
C MET A 253 8.14 5.66 8.09
N MET A 254 8.46 4.35 8.08
CA MET A 254 8.62 3.57 9.31
C MET A 254 9.75 4.10 10.18
N GLU A 255 10.90 4.43 9.58
CA GLU A 255 12.04 5.06 10.27
C GLU A 255 11.61 6.38 10.93
N ARG A 256 10.92 7.26 10.20
CA ARG A 256 10.44 8.56 10.72
C ARG A 256 9.49 8.39 11.89
N ILE A 257 8.50 7.50 11.77
CA ILE A 257 7.55 7.21 12.85
C ILE A 257 8.29 6.63 14.06
N ALA A 258 9.24 5.72 13.86
CA ALA A 258 10.02 5.12 14.94
C ALA A 258 10.86 6.18 15.69
N VAL A 259 11.56 7.06 14.96
CA VAL A 259 12.37 8.14 15.57
C VAL A 259 11.49 9.14 16.32
N VAL A 260 10.37 9.58 15.73
CA VAL A 260 9.42 10.50 16.40
C VAL A 260 8.86 9.85 17.66
N THR A 261 8.43 8.58 17.58
CA THR A 261 7.91 7.83 18.73
C THR A 261 8.98 7.68 19.82
N LEU A 262 10.21 7.33 19.45
CA LEU A 262 11.33 7.19 20.38
C LEU A 262 11.63 8.50 21.10
N VAL A 263 11.73 9.61 20.37
CA VAL A 263 11.97 10.94 20.96
C VAL A 263 10.85 11.32 21.92
N ILE A 264 9.59 11.15 21.50
CA ILE A 264 8.42 11.41 22.36
C ILE A 264 8.47 10.53 23.61
N TYR A 265 8.76 9.24 23.46
CA TYR A 265 8.82 8.28 24.56
C TYR A 265 9.94 8.59 25.56
N LEU A 266 11.15 8.89 25.07
CA LEU A 266 12.29 9.26 25.90
C LEU A 266 12.04 10.56 26.66
N VAL A 267 11.46 11.56 25.99
CA VAL A 267 11.05 12.81 26.65
C VAL A 267 9.98 12.50 27.70
N ALA A 268 8.97 11.71 27.36
CA ALA A 268 7.89 11.37 28.29
C ALA A 268 8.39 10.66 29.56
N GLN A 269 9.36 9.74 29.42
CA GLN A 269 10.04 9.08 30.54
C GLN A 269 10.93 10.01 31.39
N SER A 270 11.36 11.15 30.86
CA SER A 270 12.30 12.06 31.55
C SER A 270 11.67 12.78 32.74
N LYS A 271 12.50 13.14 33.74
CA LYS A 271 12.08 13.99 34.87
C LYS A 271 11.63 15.38 34.39
N THR A 272 12.33 15.92 33.39
CA THR A 272 12.02 17.17 32.70
C THR A 272 10.58 17.24 32.21
N MET A 273 10.04 16.17 31.61
CA MET A 273 8.64 16.15 31.17
C MET A 273 7.65 16.15 32.34
N ARG A 274 7.91 15.35 33.38
CA ARG A 274 7.06 15.33 34.59
C ARG A 274 7.00 16.70 35.26
N ASP A 275 8.12 17.42 35.32
CA ASP A 275 8.19 18.75 35.93
C ASP A 275 7.52 19.82 35.06
N VAL A 276 7.62 19.72 33.74
CA VAL A 276 6.94 20.62 32.79
C VAL A 276 5.42 20.46 32.84
N ILE A 277 4.94 19.22 32.84
CA ILE A 277 3.50 18.93 32.90
C ILE A 277 2.90 19.35 34.26
N ARG A 278 3.65 19.22 35.36
CA ARG A 278 3.25 19.70 36.70
C ARG A 278 3.42 21.21 36.92
N TRP A 279 3.69 21.98 35.85
CA TRP A 279 3.95 23.42 35.90
C TRP A 279 5.10 23.84 36.83
N ARG A 280 6.05 22.93 37.10
CA ARG A 280 7.25 23.14 37.93
C ARG A 280 8.54 23.23 37.11
N ALA A 281 8.45 23.36 35.79
CA ALA A 281 9.61 23.41 34.89
C ALA A 281 10.64 24.45 35.32
N THR A 282 11.88 24.01 35.52
CA THR A 282 13.02 24.91 35.68
C THR A 282 13.42 25.53 34.34
N LEU A 283 14.25 26.58 34.37
CA LEU A 283 14.79 27.17 33.15
C LEU A 283 15.60 26.14 32.34
N THR A 284 16.32 25.26 33.03
CA THR A 284 17.10 24.15 32.45
C THR A 284 16.22 23.17 31.70
N ASP A 285 15.07 22.80 32.26
CA ASP A 285 14.09 21.92 31.60
C ASP A 285 13.58 22.51 30.29
N ARG A 286 13.31 23.82 30.27
CA ARG A 286 12.88 24.53 29.07
C ARG A 286 13.95 24.55 27.99
N VAL A 287 15.23 24.73 28.38
CA VAL A 287 16.35 24.68 27.44
C VAL A 287 16.47 23.29 26.80
N TRP A 288 16.33 22.22 27.59
CA TRP A 288 16.32 20.86 27.05
C TRP A 288 15.19 20.63 26.06
N LEU A 289 13.98 21.12 26.34
CA LEU A 289 12.87 21.05 25.38
C LEU A 289 13.20 21.78 24.07
N VAL A 290 13.79 22.98 24.15
CA VAL A 290 14.21 23.73 22.95
C VAL A 290 15.20 22.92 22.11
N VAL A 291 16.23 22.35 22.74
CA VAL A 291 17.28 21.61 22.03
C VAL A 291 16.72 20.32 21.41
N ILE A 292 16.01 19.50 22.19
CA ILE A 292 15.51 18.19 21.72
C ILE A 292 14.51 18.38 20.58
N PHE A 293 13.52 19.26 20.76
CA PHE A 293 12.49 19.46 19.73
C PHE A 293 12.97 20.34 18.56
N GLY A 294 13.96 21.20 18.79
CA GLY A 294 14.68 21.89 17.71
C GLY A 294 15.44 20.91 16.82
N MET A 295 16.16 19.96 17.42
CA MET A 295 16.84 18.88 16.67
C MET A 295 15.85 17.97 15.95
N LEU A 296 14.69 17.68 16.55
CA LEU A 296 13.61 16.97 15.86
C LEU A 296 13.08 17.75 14.65
N SER A 297 13.01 19.08 14.74
CA SER A 297 12.65 19.96 13.63
C SER A 297 13.68 19.90 12.49
N VAL A 298 14.98 19.94 12.82
CA VAL A 298 16.06 19.75 11.85
C VAL A 298 15.97 18.38 11.18
N TYR A 299 15.76 17.32 11.96
CA TYR A 299 15.56 15.96 11.46
C TYR A 299 14.35 15.87 10.50
N GLY A 300 13.24 16.52 10.83
CA GLY A 300 12.07 16.60 9.96
C GLY A 300 12.35 17.27 8.62
N THR A 301 13.31 18.19 8.56
CA THR A 301 13.78 18.81 7.31
C THR A 301 14.70 17.87 6.55
N LEU A 302 15.66 17.24 7.22
CA LEU A 302 16.61 16.28 6.61
C LEU A 302 15.93 15.09 5.96
N ARG A 303 14.83 14.61 6.57
CA ARG A 303 14.04 13.48 6.08
C ARG A 303 12.79 13.92 5.32
N GLY A 304 12.73 15.16 4.85
CA GLY A 304 11.66 15.59 3.95
C GLY A 304 11.75 14.87 2.60
N ILE A 305 10.60 14.63 1.97
CA ILE A 305 10.52 14.07 0.61
C ILE A 305 10.41 15.25 -0.35
N ASP A 306 11.26 15.28 -1.37
CA ASP A 306 11.14 16.25 -2.45
C ASP A 306 10.03 15.81 -3.42
N ALA A 307 8.99 16.61 -3.55
CA ALA A 307 7.85 16.38 -4.42
C ALA A 307 7.76 17.51 -5.45
N GLY A 308 8.70 17.56 -6.40
CA GLY A 308 8.70 18.51 -7.52
C GLY A 308 9.30 19.88 -7.19
N GLY A 309 10.38 19.93 -6.41
CA GLY A 309 11.01 21.16 -5.94
C GLY A 309 10.45 21.67 -4.62
N TYR A 310 9.64 20.85 -3.95
CA TYR A 310 8.95 21.14 -2.70
C TYR A 310 9.23 20.06 -1.68
N LEU A 311 9.74 20.47 -0.53
CA LEU A 311 10.07 19.53 0.53
C LEU A 311 8.84 19.24 1.40
N VAL A 312 8.14 18.13 1.16
CA VAL A 312 7.10 17.62 2.06
C VAL A 312 7.77 17.07 3.32
N ASN A 313 7.48 17.68 4.46
CA ASN A 313 8.21 17.41 5.70
C ASN A 313 7.30 17.43 6.92
N PHE A 314 7.85 17.07 8.09
CA PHE A 314 7.16 17.10 9.39
C PHE A 314 7.91 17.99 10.39
N ARG A 315 8.65 18.98 9.89
CA ARG A 315 9.52 19.86 10.68
C ARG A 315 8.77 20.62 11.77
N ASP A 316 7.51 20.97 11.50
CA ASP A 316 6.70 21.79 12.42
C ASP A 316 6.28 21.00 13.67
N LEU A 317 6.33 19.66 13.62
CA LEU A 317 6.00 18.76 14.73
C LEU A 317 6.81 19.02 15.99
N GLY A 318 8.13 19.22 15.87
CA GLY A 318 8.99 19.52 17.02
C GLY A 318 8.58 20.80 17.75
N PRO A 319 8.58 21.96 17.05
CA PRO A 319 8.16 23.24 17.62
C PRO A 319 6.71 23.25 18.13
N LEU A 320 5.79 22.55 17.46
CA LEU A 320 4.42 22.35 17.94
C LEU A 320 4.41 21.69 19.32
N ILE A 321 5.13 20.57 19.49
CA ILE A 321 5.20 19.86 20.77
C ILE A 321 5.91 20.71 21.83
N ALA A 322 7.03 21.35 21.48
CA ALA A 322 7.76 22.24 22.38
C ALA A 322 6.90 23.42 22.86
N GLY A 323 6.09 23.98 21.96
CA GLY A 323 5.11 25.02 22.27
C GLY A 323 4.03 24.52 23.20
N LEU A 324 3.46 23.34 22.92
CA LEU A 324 2.41 22.74 23.75
C LEU A 324 2.89 22.48 25.19
N LEU A 325 4.14 22.05 25.36
CA LEU A 325 4.73 21.72 26.66
C LEU A 325 5.27 22.95 27.40
N GLY A 326 6.16 23.71 26.74
CA GLY A 326 6.94 24.78 27.36
C GLY A 326 6.38 26.19 27.14
N GLY A 327 5.29 26.32 26.38
CA GLY A 327 4.68 27.59 26.02
C GLY A 327 5.32 28.25 24.78
N PRO A 328 4.80 29.43 24.38
CA PRO A 328 5.07 30.04 23.08
C PRO A 328 6.54 30.40 22.87
N LEU A 329 7.25 30.81 23.92
CA LEU A 329 8.68 31.15 23.83
C LEU A 329 9.55 29.90 23.57
N VAL A 330 9.26 28.80 24.27
CA VAL A 330 9.98 27.52 24.08
C VAL A 330 9.72 26.97 22.68
N GLY A 331 8.46 27.00 22.23
CA GLY A 331 8.10 26.64 20.86
C GLY A 331 8.80 27.50 19.81
N ALA A 332 8.83 28.82 20.00
CA ALA A 332 9.50 29.75 19.08
C ALA A 332 11.01 29.48 18.98
N CYS A 333 11.69 29.26 20.11
CA CYS A 333 13.12 28.93 20.13
C CYS A 333 13.43 27.59 19.46
N ALA A 334 12.60 26.56 19.71
CA ALA A 334 12.74 25.27 19.01
C ALA A 334 12.52 25.43 17.51
N GLY A 335 11.51 26.21 17.11
CA GLY A 335 11.23 26.57 15.72
C GLY A 335 12.36 27.34 15.06
N ALA A 336 13.05 28.21 15.81
CA ALA A 336 14.17 28.99 15.28
C ALA A 336 15.37 28.09 14.92
N ILE A 337 15.61 27.00 15.67
CA ILE A 337 16.67 26.03 15.36
C ILE A 337 16.38 25.32 14.03
N GLY A 338 15.18 24.73 13.89
CA GLY A 338 14.76 24.07 12.65
C GLY A 338 14.64 25.04 11.46
N GLY A 339 14.17 26.26 11.73
CA GLY A 339 14.04 27.34 10.76
C GLY A 339 15.39 27.83 10.25
N ALA A 340 16.38 28.04 11.13
CA ALA A 340 17.73 28.44 10.75
C ALA A 340 18.39 27.39 9.85
N TYR A 341 18.23 26.11 10.19
CA TYR A 341 18.71 25.03 9.33
C TYR A 341 18.05 25.07 7.94
N ARG A 342 16.71 25.21 7.88
CA ARG A 342 16.01 25.33 6.59
C ARG A 342 16.50 26.52 5.79
N TYR A 343 16.68 27.68 6.43
CA TYR A 343 17.10 28.89 5.75
C TYR A 343 18.47 28.69 5.06
N GLY A 344 19.38 27.99 5.73
CA GLY A 344 20.70 27.64 5.18
C GLY A 344 20.67 26.74 3.94
N LEU A 345 19.59 25.98 3.70
CA LEU A 345 19.43 25.16 2.49
C LEU A 345 19.07 25.99 1.24
N GLY A 346 18.69 27.26 1.41
CA GLY A 346 18.35 28.14 0.29
C GLY A 346 17.10 27.71 -0.48
N GLY A 347 16.95 28.25 -1.69
CA GLY A 347 15.76 28.07 -2.54
C GLY A 347 14.67 29.11 -2.29
N TRP A 348 13.72 29.20 -3.21
CA TRP A 348 12.70 30.24 -3.20
C TRP A 348 11.70 30.11 -2.03
N THR A 349 11.54 28.92 -1.44
CA THR A 349 10.76 28.68 -0.21
C THR A 349 11.57 28.84 1.08
N ALA A 350 12.85 29.22 1.03
CA ALA A 350 13.73 29.27 2.21
C ALA A 350 13.15 30.15 3.32
N LEU A 351 12.70 31.36 2.97
CA LEU A 351 12.21 32.34 3.93
C LEU A 351 10.87 31.93 4.57
N PRO A 352 9.78 31.63 3.84
CA PRO A 352 8.52 31.22 4.48
C PRO A 352 8.67 29.93 5.27
N CYS A 353 9.37 28.92 4.72
CA CYS A 353 9.57 27.65 5.38
C CYS A 353 10.56 27.74 6.56
N SER A 354 11.34 28.81 6.70
CA SER A 354 12.16 29.04 7.91
C SER A 354 11.37 29.70 9.04
N LEU A 355 10.37 30.52 8.71
CA LEU A 355 9.53 31.21 9.70
C LEU A 355 8.34 30.37 10.16
N ALA A 356 7.86 29.45 9.33
CA ALA A 356 6.74 28.59 9.66
C ALA A 356 6.91 27.76 10.96
N PRO A 357 8.06 27.12 11.23
CA PRO A 357 8.26 26.38 12.47
C PRO A 357 8.23 27.28 13.71
N ILE A 358 8.69 28.54 13.58
CA ILE A 358 8.62 29.54 14.65
C ILE A 358 7.16 29.90 14.93
N ALA A 359 6.39 30.19 13.87
CA ALA A 359 4.96 30.47 13.97
C ALA A 359 4.19 29.29 14.57
N ALA A 360 4.50 28.06 14.14
CA ALA A 360 3.93 26.83 14.66
C ALA A 360 4.12 26.71 16.17
N GLY A 361 5.35 26.94 16.67
CA GLY A 361 5.65 26.90 18.10
C GLY A 361 4.93 27.98 18.91
N ILE A 362 4.80 29.19 18.37
CA ILE A 362 4.06 30.29 19.02
C ILE A 362 2.56 29.96 19.11
N ILE A 363 1.95 29.55 17.99
CA ILE A 363 0.53 29.21 17.91
C ILE A 363 0.20 28.07 18.87
N ALA A 364 1.01 27.00 18.85
CA ALA A 364 0.86 25.86 19.75
C ALA A 364 1.00 26.25 21.23
N GLY A 365 1.97 27.10 21.55
CA GLY A 365 2.16 27.57 22.93
C GLY A 365 1.04 28.45 23.44
N TYR A 366 0.45 29.30 22.59
CA TYR A 366 -0.75 30.06 22.96
C TYR A 366 -1.97 29.14 23.11
N ALA A 367 -2.15 28.18 22.21
CA ALA A 367 -3.22 27.19 22.27
C ALA A 367 -3.16 26.39 23.58
N SER A 368 -1.98 25.92 23.99
CA SER A 368 -1.78 25.20 25.26
C SER A 368 -2.21 26.02 26.48
N ARG A 369 -1.81 27.29 26.56
CA ARG A 369 -2.24 28.20 27.63
C ARG A 369 -3.77 28.37 27.66
N ARG A 370 -4.42 28.39 26.49
CA ARG A 370 -5.87 28.55 26.38
C ARG A 370 -6.64 27.28 26.73
N TRP A 371 -6.06 26.11 26.48
CA TRP A 371 -6.68 24.81 26.76
C TRP A 371 -6.58 24.38 28.23
N LYS A 372 -5.81 25.11 29.06
CA LYS A 372 -5.67 24.87 30.51
C LYS A 372 -5.39 23.39 30.86
N GLY A 373 -4.54 22.73 30.07
CA GLY A 373 -4.18 21.33 30.32
C GLY A 373 -5.23 20.29 29.92
N ARG A 374 -6.27 20.65 29.14
CA ARG A 374 -7.24 19.69 28.57
C ARG A 374 -7.06 19.48 27.06
N PRO A 375 -5.94 18.90 26.60
CA PRO A 375 -5.77 18.56 25.19
C PRO A 375 -6.68 17.38 24.79
N THR A 376 -7.41 17.55 23.69
CA THR A 376 -8.20 16.48 23.06
C THR A 376 -7.64 16.19 21.67
N TYR A 377 -7.86 14.97 21.15
CA TYR A 377 -7.43 14.61 19.80
C TYR A 377 -7.95 15.59 18.74
N LEU A 378 -9.21 16.02 18.85
CA LEU A 378 -9.78 17.01 17.94
C LEU A 378 -9.05 18.38 17.99
N ARG A 379 -8.65 18.82 19.18
CA ARG A 379 -7.88 20.06 19.35
C ARG A 379 -6.47 19.95 18.74
N MET A 380 -5.85 18.79 18.82
CA MET A 380 -4.55 18.52 18.18
C MET A 380 -4.64 18.57 16.66
N VAL A 381 -5.66 17.93 16.08
CA VAL A 381 -5.92 17.98 14.63
C VAL A 381 -6.24 19.41 14.18
N ALA A 382 -7.12 20.11 14.90
CA ALA A 382 -7.46 21.50 14.58
C ALA A 382 -6.23 22.43 14.65
N LEU A 383 -5.36 22.26 15.64
CA LEU A 383 -4.11 23.01 15.75
C LEU A 383 -3.19 22.75 14.56
N SER A 384 -3.01 21.49 14.16
CA SER A 384 -2.23 21.10 12.98
C SER A 384 -2.76 21.79 11.71
N ILE A 385 -4.08 21.72 11.48
CA ILE A 385 -4.71 22.38 10.32
C ILE A 385 -4.45 23.88 10.33
N VAL A 386 -4.66 24.56 11.45
CA VAL A 386 -4.45 26.01 11.55
C VAL A 386 -3.00 26.37 11.24
N VAL A 387 -2.06 25.62 11.79
CA VAL A 387 -0.63 25.87 11.61
C VAL A 387 -0.21 25.64 10.16
N GLU A 388 -0.68 24.56 9.54
CA GLU A 388 -0.32 24.27 8.15
C GLU A 388 -0.97 25.24 7.16
N VAL A 389 -2.20 25.71 7.45
CA VAL A 389 -2.84 26.79 6.68
C VAL A 389 -2.04 28.08 6.81
N VAL A 390 -1.62 28.46 8.03
CA VAL A 390 -0.76 29.63 8.22
C VAL A 390 0.57 29.46 7.48
N HIS A 391 1.16 28.27 7.48
CA HIS A 391 2.41 28.00 6.77
C HIS A 391 2.24 28.09 5.24
N ILE A 392 1.41 27.23 4.66
CA ILE A 392 1.36 27.03 3.21
C ILE A 392 0.44 28.03 2.51
N VAL A 393 -0.66 28.47 3.15
CA VAL A 393 -1.63 29.36 2.52
C VAL A 393 -1.34 30.83 2.83
N VAL A 394 -0.68 31.15 3.96
CA VAL A 394 -0.39 32.53 4.34
C VAL A 394 1.08 32.87 4.17
N LEU A 395 2.00 32.17 4.85
CA LEU A 395 3.41 32.53 4.86
C LEU A 395 4.06 32.33 3.48
N VAL A 396 3.80 31.22 2.81
CA VAL A 396 4.38 30.96 1.48
C VAL A 396 3.97 32.03 0.45
N PRO A 397 2.68 32.36 0.22
CA PRO A 397 2.32 33.40 -0.73
C PRO A 397 2.75 34.81 -0.32
N LEU A 398 2.79 35.12 0.98
CA LEU A 398 3.14 36.46 1.46
C LEU A 398 4.64 36.76 1.34
N LEU A 399 5.47 35.74 1.55
CA LEU A 399 6.93 35.89 1.67
C LEU A 399 7.68 35.39 0.44
N THR A 400 6.96 34.94 -0.60
CA THR A 400 7.55 34.56 -1.88
C THR A 400 6.89 35.33 -3.01
N GLN A 401 7.65 35.62 -4.06
CA GLN A 401 7.15 36.26 -5.28
C GLN A 401 6.86 35.23 -6.37
N ALA A 402 6.48 34.00 -5.98
CA ALA A 402 6.25 32.92 -6.93
C ALA A 402 4.98 33.17 -7.78
N PRO A 403 4.96 32.74 -9.04
CA PRO A 403 3.77 32.79 -9.89
C PRO A 403 2.55 32.07 -9.26
N PRO A 404 1.31 32.51 -9.53
CA PRO A 404 0.11 31.90 -8.95
C PRO A 404 -0.06 30.41 -9.24
N ASP A 405 0.34 29.94 -10.42
CA ASP A 405 0.33 28.54 -10.84
C ASP A 405 1.25 27.67 -9.98
N VAL A 406 2.45 28.16 -9.69
CA VAL A 406 3.44 27.52 -8.81
C VAL A 406 2.90 27.44 -7.38
N LEU A 407 2.29 28.52 -6.87
CA LEU A 407 1.67 28.56 -5.54
C LEU A 407 0.51 27.56 -5.42
N ILE A 408 -0.38 27.49 -6.42
CA ILE A 408 -1.51 26.54 -6.40
C ILE A 408 -1.02 25.10 -6.45
N ALA A 409 -0.01 24.80 -7.27
CA ALA A 409 0.63 23.48 -7.31
C ALA A 409 1.25 23.12 -5.97
N THR A 410 1.92 24.07 -5.31
CA THR A 410 2.46 23.91 -3.95
C THR A 410 1.36 23.50 -2.97
N VAL A 411 0.28 24.28 -2.91
CA VAL A 411 -0.83 24.02 -1.97
C VAL A 411 -1.44 22.63 -2.22
N ARG A 412 -1.66 22.25 -3.49
CA ARG A 412 -2.25 20.95 -3.85
C ARG A 412 -1.37 19.76 -3.47
N THR A 413 -0.05 19.93 -3.54
CA THR A 413 0.91 18.84 -3.31
C THR A 413 1.33 18.72 -1.85
N THR A 414 1.47 19.82 -1.11
CA THR A 414 2.05 19.80 0.24
C THR A 414 1.03 19.90 1.38
N LEU A 415 -0.07 20.65 1.19
CA LEU A 415 -0.98 21.00 2.30
C LEU A 415 -1.57 19.76 2.96
N LEU A 416 -2.18 18.87 2.17
CA LEU A 416 -2.86 17.70 2.73
C LEU A 416 -1.88 16.70 3.39
N PRO A 417 -0.77 16.30 2.74
CA PRO A 417 0.20 15.39 3.38
C PRO A 417 0.80 15.95 4.68
N MET A 418 1.11 17.26 4.73
CA MET A 418 1.69 17.88 5.93
C MET A 418 0.67 17.99 7.06
N ILE A 419 -0.60 18.35 6.78
CA ILE A 419 -1.68 18.32 7.77
C ILE A 419 -1.81 16.92 8.37
N VAL A 420 -1.87 15.89 7.54
CA VAL A 420 -2.04 14.50 8.00
C VAL A 420 -0.86 14.09 8.88
N THR A 421 0.37 14.33 8.41
CA THR A 421 1.59 13.93 9.12
C THR A 421 1.71 14.64 10.47
N ASN A 422 1.55 15.97 10.50
CA ASN A 422 1.62 16.76 11.73
C ASN A 422 0.48 16.39 12.70
N SER A 423 -0.72 16.12 12.18
CA SER A 423 -1.86 15.68 13.00
C SER A 423 -1.60 14.31 13.64
N CYS A 424 -1.16 13.32 12.87
CA CYS A 424 -0.82 11.99 13.38
C CYS A 424 0.26 12.08 14.45
N GLY A 425 1.30 12.89 14.23
CA GLY A 425 2.36 13.11 15.20
C GLY A 425 1.89 13.73 16.52
N LEU A 426 1.00 14.75 16.46
CA LEU A 426 0.40 15.34 17.66
C LEU A 426 -0.56 14.39 18.38
N MET A 427 -1.28 13.55 17.64
CA MET A 427 -2.14 12.52 18.23
C MET A 427 -1.33 11.44 18.93
N LEU A 428 -0.23 10.99 18.31
CA LEU A 428 0.72 10.06 18.92
C LEU A 428 1.33 10.65 20.20
N PHE A 429 1.72 11.92 20.15
CA PHE A 429 2.20 12.65 21.31
C PHE A 429 1.18 12.67 22.46
N LEU A 430 -0.08 13.00 22.16
CA LEU A 430 -1.16 12.99 23.15
C LEU A 430 -1.42 11.59 23.70
N TYR A 431 -1.36 10.56 22.85
CA TYR A 431 -1.51 9.16 23.25
C TYR A 431 -0.42 8.75 24.25
N VAL A 432 0.85 9.01 23.95
CA VAL A 432 1.97 8.66 24.85
C VAL A 432 1.87 9.38 26.19
N ILE A 433 1.48 10.66 26.20
CA ILE A 433 1.29 11.41 27.45
C ILE A 433 0.14 10.83 28.29
N ARG A 434 -0.98 10.46 27.65
CA ARG A 434 -2.13 9.86 28.33
C ARG A 434 -1.78 8.51 28.93
N GLU A 435 -1.10 7.65 28.16
CA GLU A 435 -0.70 6.31 28.59
C GLU A 435 0.24 6.35 29.81
N GLN A 436 1.07 7.39 29.94
CA GLN A 436 1.95 7.57 31.09
C GLN A 436 1.26 8.20 32.32
N GLY A 437 -0.07 8.39 32.28
CA GLY A 437 -0.84 8.96 33.40
C GLY A 437 -0.54 10.45 33.64
N LEU A 438 -0.03 11.18 32.64
CA LEU A 438 0.44 12.56 32.80
C LEU A 438 -0.66 13.61 32.55
N THR A 439 -1.83 13.21 32.06
CA THR A 439 -2.99 14.11 31.82
C THR A 439 -4.23 13.81 32.65
N GLU A 440 -4.18 12.84 33.55
CA GLU A 440 -5.25 12.63 34.52
C GLU A 440 -5.08 13.65 35.65
N GLY A 441 -5.79 14.77 35.51
CA GLY A 441 -6.27 15.47 36.69
C GLY A 441 -7.37 14.61 37.29
N ASP A 442 -7.26 14.38 38.60
CA ASP A 442 -8.27 13.80 39.47
C ASP A 442 -9.69 14.16 38.99
N ASP A 443 -10.45 13.15 38.57
CA ASP A 443 -11.91 13.11 38.69
C ASP A 443 -12.27 11.87 39.52
#